data_AF-A0A1C3XM15-F1
#
_entry.id   AF-A0A1C3XM15-F1
#
_cell.length_a   1.000
_cell.length_b   1.000
_cell.length_c   1.000
_cell.angle_alpha   90.00
_cell.angle_beta   90.00
_cell.angle_gamma   90.00
#
_symmetry.space_group_name_H-M   'P 1'
#
loop_
_entity.id
_entity.type
_entity.pdbx_description
1 polymer ?
#
loop_
_entity_poly.entity_id
_entity_poly.type
_entity_poly.pdbx_seq_one_letter_code
_entity_poly.pdbx_strand_id
1 'polypeptide(L)' 'MRNIPREMADLARERGVGMTEAELLAEGFTKSEIAKHATEAAELLRAAEIARAA' A
#
# COMPACT_ATOMS: atom_id res chain seq x y z
N MET A 1 -7.81 9.19 12.81
CA MET A 1 -6.61 9.41 11.97
C MET A 1 -6.62 8.38 10.86
N ARG A 2 -6.40 8.79 9.60
CA ARG A 2 -6.20 7.83 8.50
C ARG A 2 -4.92 7.03 8.73
N ASN A 3 -4.94 5.74 8.40
CA ASN A 3 -3.76 4.90 8.39
C ASN A 3 -3.34 4.70 6.94
N ILE A 4 -2.57 5.67 6.43
CA ILE A 4 -2.13 5.73 5.04
C ILE A 4 -1.38 4.45 4.60
N PRO A 5 -0.40 3.92 5.37
CA PRO A 5 0.24 2.65 5.02
C PRO A 5 -0.74 1.51 4.82
N ARG A 6 -1.74 1.41 5.70
CA ARG A 6 -2.74 0.34 5.62
C ARG A 6 -3.68 0.54 4.43
N GLU A 7 -4.15 1.76 4.19
CA GLU A 7 -4.97 2.06 3.01
C GLU A 7 -4.24 1.72 1.70
N MET A 8 -2.94 2.05 1.59
CA MET A 8 -2.11 1.68 0.44
C MET A 8 -1.93 0.16 0.29
N ALA A 9 -1.69 -0.55 1.40
CA ALA A 9 -1.50 -2.00 1.40
C ALA A 9 -2.79 -2.74 1.03
N ASP A 10 -3.94 -2.30 1.56
CA ASP A 10 -5.25 -2.87 1.25
C ASP A 10 -5.59 -2.66 -0.24
N LEU A 11 -5.31 -1.47 -0.77
CA LEU A 11 -5.50 -1.17 -2.18
C LEU A 11 -4.60 -2.02 -3.10
N ALA A 12 -3.32 -2.17 -2.76
CA ALA A 12 -2.41 -3.05 -3.48
C ALA A 12 -2.86 -4.52 -3.44
N ARG A 13 -3.39 -4.96 -2.29
CA ARG A 13 -3.97 -6.30 -2.12
C ARG A 13 -5.20 -6.52 -3.00
N GLU A 14 -6.11 -5.55 -3.08
CA GLU A 14 -7.30 -5.61 -3.94
C GLU A 14 -6.94 -5.69 -5.43
N ARG A 15 -5.88 -4.98 -5.84
CA ARG A 15 -5.36 -4.99 -7.21
C ARG A 15 -4.58 -6.27 -7.55
N GLY A 16 -4.10 -7.01 -6.55
CA GLY A 16 -3.32 -8.25 -6.72
C GLY A 16 -1.90 -8.03 -7.23
N VAL A 17 -1.44 -6.78 -7.32
CA VAL A 17 -0.10 -6.37 -7.75
C VAL A 17 0.36 -5.18 -6.90
N GLY A 18 1.67 -5.04 -6.70
CA GLY A 18 2.22 -3.84 -6.07
C GLY A 18 1.82 -2.58 -6.85
N MET A 19 1.44 -1.52 -6.16
CA MET A 19 1.02 -0.26 -6.80
C MET A 19 2.22 0.63 -7.14
N THR A 20 2.18 1.24 -8.32
CA THR A 20 3.13 2.29 -8.71
C THR A 20 2.76 3.64 -8.08
N GLU A 21 3.72 4.56 -8.02
CA GLU A 21 3.46 5.94 -7.55
C GLU A 21 2.35 6.61 -8.36
N ALA A 22 2.31 6.40 -9.69
CA ALA A 22 1.29 6.99 -10.56
C ALA A 22 -0.13 6.50 -10.22
N GLU A 23 -0.27 5.22 -9.88
CA GLU A 23 -1.57 4.66 -9.50
C GLU A 23 -1.99 5.15 -8.11
N LEU A 24 -1.06 5.23 -7.15
CA LEU A 24 -1.36 5.79 -5.83
C LEU A 24 -1.77 7.27 -5.92
N LEU A 25 -1.15 8.04 -6.80
CA LEU A 25 -1.57 9.43 -7.09
C LEU A 25 -2.98 9.49 -7.67
N ALA A 26 -3.33 8.58 -8.59
CA ALA A 26 -4.67 8.51 -9.19
C ALA A 26 -5.75 8.16 -8.15
N GLU A 27 -5.37 7.42 -7.10
CA GLU A 27 -6.24 6.99 -6.00
C GLU A 27 -6.35 8.06 -4.89
N GLY A 28 -5.67 9.20 -5.08
CA GLY A 28 -5.80 10.38 -4.24
C GLY A 28 -4.77 10.50 -3.12
N PHE A 29 -3.75 9.62 -3.09
CA PHE A 29 -2.60 9.83 -2.21
C PHE A 29 -1.72 10.97 -2.72
N THR A 30 -1.13 11.73 -1.81
CA THR A 30 -0.16 12.76 -2.16
C THR A 30 1.24 12.17 -2.30
N LYS A 31 2.12 12.86 -3.05
CA LYS A 31 3.53 12.46 -3.16
C LYS A 31 4.23 12.32 -1.80
N SER A 32 3.92 13.20 -0.85
CA SER A 32 4.49 13.16 0.50
C SER A 32 4.03 11.94 1.28
N GLU A 33 2.75 11.57 1.14
CA GLU A 33 2.20 10.36 1.74
C GLU A 33 2.85 9.11 1.16
N ILE A 34 2.96 9.03 -0.18
CA ILE A 34 3.60 7.91 -0.87
C ILE A 34 5.07 7.79 -0.44
N ALA A 35 5.84 8.88 -0.50
CA ALA A 35 7.25 8.86 -0.12
C ALA A 35 7.47 8.45 1.34
N LYS A 36 6.53 8.78 2.23
CA LYS A 36 6.63 8.46 3.66
C LYS A 36 6.14 7.05 4.00
N HIS A 37 5.13 6.55 3.30
CA HIS A 37 4.38 5.36 3.72
C HIS A 37 4.47 4.17 2.75
N ALA A 38 5.02 4.34 1.54
CA ALA A 38 5.08 3.26 0.54
C ALA A 38 5.86 2.04 1.03
N THR A 39 6.99 2.24 1.72
CA THR A 39 7.79 1.14 2.28
C THR A 39 7.00 0.37 3.33
N GLU A 40 6.37 1.07 4.26
CA GLU A 40 5.56 0.47 5.33
C GLU A 40 4.33 -0.27 4.75
N ALA A 41 3.70 0.29 3.72
CA ALA A 41 2.61 -0.35 2.98
C ALA A 41 3.07 -1.66 2.31
N ALA A 42 4.26 -1.67 1.71
CA ALA A 42 4.83 -2.87 1.10
C ALA A 42 5.15 -3.96 2.14
N GLU A 43 5.64 -3.58 3.32
CA GLU A 43 5.86 -4.52 4.44
C GLU A 43 4.54 -5.12 4.95
N LEU A 44 3.50 -4.29 5.09
CA LEU A 44 2.16 -4.75 5.50
C LEU A 44 1.55 -5.71 4.47
N LEU A 45 1.66 -5.40 3.18
CA LEU A 45 1.20 -6.26 2.10
C LEU A 45 1.92 -7.62 2.16
N ARG A 46 3.26 -7.61 2.24
CA ARG A 46 4.07 -8.82 2.32
C ARG A 46 3.74 -9.66 3.55
N ALA A 47 3.57 -9.04 4.72
CA ALA A 47 3.18 -9.74 5.94
C ALA A 47 1.81 -10.41 5.78
N ALA A 48 0.86 -9.73 5.13
CA ALA A 48 -0.47 -10.25 4.87
C ALA A 48 -0.48 -11.40 3.85
N GLU A 49 0.42 -11.38 2.86
CA GLU A 49 0.64 -12.48 1.90
C GLU A 49 1.23 -13.72 2.59
N ILE A 50 2.24 -13.53 3.44
CA ILE A 50 2.85 -14.61 4.24
C ILE A 50 1.80 -15.25 5.14
N ALA A 51 1.00 -14.45 5.85
CA ALA A 51 -0.05 -14.95 6.74
C ALA A 51 -1.16 -15.72 5.99
N ARG A 52 -1.39 -15.41 4.71
CA ARG A 52 -2.36 -16.14 3.87
C ARG A 52 -1.80 -17.48 3.38
N ALA A 53 -0.49 -17.61 3.27
CA ALA A 53 0.18 -18.80 2.75
C ALA A 53 0.53 -19.85 3.83
N ALA A 54 0.40 -19.49 5.11
CA ALA A 54 0.61 -20.37 6.27
C ALA A 54 -0.68 -21.11 6.68
#